data_AF-A0A9P0AJP8-F1
#
_entry.id   AF-A0A9P0AJP8-F1
#
_cell.length_a   1.000
_cell.length_b   1.000
_cell.length_c   1.000
_cell.angle_alpha   90.00
_cell.angle_beta   90.00
_cell.angle_gamma   90.00
#
_symmetry.space_group_name_H-M   'P 1'
#
loop_
_entity.id
_entity.type
_entity.pdbx_description
1 polymer ?
#
loop_
_entity_poly.entity_id
_entity_poly.type
_entity_poly.pdbx_seq_one_letter_code
_entity_poly.pdbx_strand_id
1 'polypeptide(L)'
;MLYRQSELSKKIKWSLRTTEINPSTQYLALLLISNLCFHSCFYFFPGECYALGEMEEPMDWPSEGKYVINEVKDFVRDIAISSLESEHNDKVYLNATTAEGDSYCIELCQLGFRVVSKQFDTISPEVSEESQWYDTPYALFNSLSPMFNKLFSQKLAEKLQNLQRENGDGTESD
;
A
#
# COMPACT_ATOMS: atom_id res chain seq x y z
N MET A 1 -25.26 -32.07 -2.46
CA MET A 1 -24.88 -31.59 -1.12
C MET A 1 -24.97 -30.07 -1.10
N LEU A 2 -26.05 -29.49 -0.57
CA LEU A 2 -26.10 -28.11 -0.05
C LEU A 2 -27.27 -28.08 0.96
N TYR A 3 -27.01 -28.54 2.18
CA TYR A 3 -27.96 -28.56 3.29
C TYR A 3 -27.32 -27.81 4.45
N ARG A 4 -27.55 -26.49 4.53
CA ARG A 4 -27.40 -25.64 5.74
C ARG A 4 -27.60 -24.17 5.36
N GLN A 5 -28.84 -23.67 5.41
CA GLN A 5 -29.15 -22.24 5.66
C GLN A 5 -30.61 -21.99 6.15
N SER A 6 -31.42 -23.00 6.45
CA SER A 6 -32.86 -22.80 6.71
C SER A 6 -33.30 -22.59 8.16
N GLU A 7 -32.38 -22.37 9.12
CA GLU A 7 -32.72 -22.44 10.57
C GLU A 7 -32.50 -21.14 11.37
N LEU A 8 -32.09 -20.03 10.76
CA LEU A 8 -31.94 -18.75 11.48
C LEU A 8 -33.07 -17.74 11.24
N SER A 9 -33.96 -17.98 10.27
CA SER A 9 -35.04 -17.02 9.93
C SER A 9 -36.30 -17.14 10.79
N LYS A 10 -36.36 -18.06 11.77
CA LYS A 10 -37.58 -18.32 12.57
C LYS A 10 -37.55 -17.76 14.01
N LYS A 11 -36.51 -17.03 14.39
CA LYS A 11 -36.36 -16.48 15.76
C LYS A 11 -36.60 -14.97 15.91
N ILE A 12 -36.94 -14.26 14.84
CA ILE A 12 -37.34 -12.85 14.90
C ILE A 12 -38.88 -12.78 14.82
N LYS A 13 -39.52 -13.44 15.79
CA LYS A 13 -40.95 -13.29 16.09
C LYS A 13 -41.07 -12.12 17.07
N TRP A 14 -40.82 -10.90 16.58
CA TRP A 14 -41.02 -9.69 17.40
C TRP A 14 -42.51 -9.48 17.65
N SER A 15 -42.84 -9.61 18.93
CA SER A 15 -44.05 -9.18 19.59
C SER A 15 -44.53 -7.81 19.09
N LEU A 16 -45.58 -7.78 18.26
CA LEU A 16 -46.50 -6.65 18.20
C LEU A 16 -47.91 -7.13 18.55
N ARG A 17 -48.31 -6.72 19.75
CA ARG A 17 -49.63 -6.90 20.35
C ARG A 17 -50.55 -5.87 19.68
N THR A 18 -51.45 -6.32 18.81
CA THR A 18 -52.46 -5.47 18.17
C THR A 18 -53.59 -5.20 19.16
N THR A 19 -53.61 -4.02 19.77
CA THR A 19 -54.79 -3.47 20.44
C THR A 19 -55.68 -2.78 19.43
N GLU A 20 -56.95 -3.19 19.40
CA GLU A 20 -58.04 -2.66 18.58
C GLU A 20 -58.27 -1.16 18.82
N ILE A 21 -58.37 -0.36 17.74
CA ILE A 21 -58.83 1.04 17.81
C ILE A 21 -59.77 1.35 16.63
N ASN A 22 -60.89 1.96 17.00
CA ASN A 22 -62.11 2.40 16.28
C ASN A 22 -61.88 3.16 14.94
N PRO A 23 -62.80 3.10 13.95
CA PRO A 23 -62.58 3.59 12.59
C PRO A 23 -62.96 5.07 12.35
N SER A 24 -62.98 5.91 13.40
CA SER A 24 -63.39 7.32 13.31
C SER A 24 -62.28 8.33 13.65
N THR A 25 -61.04 7.87 13.85
CA THR A 25 -59.86 8.74 14.14
C THR A 25 -58.78 8.71 13.07
N GLN A 26 -59.05 8.13 11.89
CA GLN A 26 -58.05 8.02 10.81
C GLN A 26 -57.70 9.36 10.14
N TYR A 27 -58.47 10.44 10.37
CA TYR A 27 -58.23 11.72 9.72
C TYR A 27 -57.34 12.71 10.49
N LEU A 28 -56.95 12.43 11.73
CA LEU A 28 -55.99 13.27 12.48
C LEU A 28 -54.59 12.66 12.63
N ALA A 29 -54.40 11.37 12.32
CA ALA A 29 -53.07 10.76 12.27
C ALA A 29 -52.28 11.10 10.99
N LEU A 30 -52.96 11.59 9.94
CA LEU A 30 -52.32 11.95 8.67
C LEU A 30 -51.81 13.40 8.60
N LEU A 31 -52.20 14.28 9.54
CA LEU A 31 -51.75 15.69 9.57
C LEU A 31 -50.66 16.00 10.60
N LEU A 32 -50.16 15.00 11.33
CA LEU A 32 -48.92 15.10 12.12
C LEU A 32 -47.72 14.42 11.45
N ILE A 33 -47.90 13.69 10.35
CA ILE A 33 -46.80 13.13 9.55
C ILE A 33 -46.32 14.13 8.48
N SER A 34 -47.09 15.19 8.20
CA SER A 34 -46.68 16.25 7.27
C SER A 34 -45.91 17.42 7.91
N ASN A 35 -45.62 17.39 9.22
CA ASN A 35 -44.84 18.45 9.90
C ASN A 35 -43.66 17.95 10.75
N LEU A 36 -43.25 16.69 10.54
CA LEU A 36 -41.96 16.15 10.98
C LEU A 36 -41.16 15.52 9.82
N CYS A 37 -41.52 15.87 8.58
CA CYS A 37 -40.70 15.63 7.39
C CYS A 37 -39.82 16.85 7.07
N PHE A 38 -39.22 17.45 8.10
CA PHE A 38 -38.21 18.51 7.95
C PHE A 38 -36.91 18.14 8.68
N HIS A 39 -36.39 16.92 8.47
CA HIS A 39 -34.96 16.67 8.62
C HIS A 39 -34.36 15.48 7.86
N SER A 40 -35.02 14.93 6.83
CA SER A 40 -34.34 13.92 6.00
C SER A 40 -34.94 13.75 4.60
N CYS A 41 -35.21 14.88 3.93
CA CYS A 41 -35.10 14.92 2.46
C CYS A 41 -33.69 15.44 2.19
N PHE A 42 -32.73 14.59 1.83
CA PHE A 42 -32.61 14.10 0.45
C PHE A 42 -32.70 15.25 -0.56
N TYR A 43 -31.92 16.31 -0.31
CA TYR A 43 -31.31 17.04 -1.40
C TYR A 43 -30.21 16.14 -1.97
N PHE A 44 -30.62 15.38 -2.99
CA PHE A 44 -29.73 14.93 -4.03
C PHE A 44 -29.10 16.17 -4.69
N PHE A 45 -27.96 16.60 -4.16
CA PHE A 45 -26.97 17.36 -4.90
C PHE A 45 -25.94 16.35 -5.40
N PRO A 46 -25.87 16.09 -6.72
CA PRO A 46 -24.74 15.41 -7.30
C PRO A 46 -23.60 16.42 -7.36
N GLY A 47 -22.43 16.02 -6.86
CA GLY A 47 -21.21 16.80 -7.01
C GLY A 47 -20.86 17.59 -5.76
N GLU A 48 -19.65 17.28 -5.28
CA GLU A 48 -18.86 18.12 -4.39
C GLU A 48 -19.17 18.02 -2.88
N CYS A 49 -18.91 16.84 -2.33
CA CYS A 49 -18.43 16.72 -0.96
C CYS A 49 -16.93 17.06 -0.93
N TYR A 50 -16.59 18.35 -0.82
CA TYR A 50 -15.25 18.73 -0.41
C TYR A 50 -15.12 18.45 1.09
N ALA A 51 -14.74 17.22 1.43
CA ALA A 51 -14.01 17.01 2.67
C ALA A 51 -12.70 17.79 2.54
N LEU A 52 -12.45 18.73 3.45
CA LEU A 52 -11.13 19.34 3.64
C LEU A 52 -10.18 18.29 4.21
N GLY A 53 -9.85 17.30 3.39
CA GLY A 53 -8.65 16.51 3.50
C GLY A 53 -7.78 16.93 2.33
N GLU A 54 -6.52 17.20 2.59
CA GLU A 54 -5.51 17.40 1.56
C GLU A 54 -5.74 16.36 0.46
N MET A 55 -6.01 16.80 -0.78
CA MET A 55 -5.90 15.90 -1.92
C MET A 55 -4.43 15.47 -1.95
N GLU A 56 -4.12 14.35 -1.30
CA GLU A 56 -2.85 13.68 -1.52
C GLU A 56 -2.82 13.36 -3.01
N GLU A 57 -1.95 14.05 -3.73
CA GLU A 57 -1.65 13.75 -5.13
C GLU A 57 -1.40 12.24 -5.23
N PRO A 58 -1.98 11.57 -6.23
CA PRO A 58 -1.80 10.13 -6.39
C PRO A 58 -0.31 9.81 -6.48
N MET A 59 0.15 8.88 -5.64
CA MET A 59 1.55 8.49 -5.55
C MET A 59 2.06 7.96 -6.89
N ASP A 60 3.13 8.56 -7.41
CA ASP A 60 3.76 8.16 -8.67
C ASP A 60 4.77 7.01 -8.42
N TRP A 61 4.26 5.79 -8.40
CA TRP A 61 5.07 4.57 -8.17
C TRP A 61 6.27 4.42 -9.12
N PRO A 62 6.17 4.71 -10.44
CA PRO A 62 7.33 4.76 -11.31
C PRO A 62 8.44 5.70 -10.83
N SER A 63 8.10 6.87 -10.28
CA SER A 63 9.10 7.81 -9.74
C SER A 63 9.70 7.32 -8.43
N GLU A 64 8.90 6.75 -7.53
CA GLU A 64 9.38 6.11 -6.31
C GLU A 64 10.35 4.95 -6.63
N GLY A 65 10.02 4.12 -7.63
CA GLY A 65 10.90 3.07 -8.11
C GLY A 65 12.26 3.59 -8.59
N LYS A 66 12.29 4.74 -9.30
CA LYS A 66 13.55 5.39 -9.72
C LYS A 66 14.36 5.90 -8.54
N TYR A 67 13.68 6.45 -7.52
CA TYR A 67 14.34 6.91 -6.30
C TYR A 67 15.03 5.75 -5.60
N VAL A 68 14.32 4.64 -5.41
CA VAL A 68 14.87 3.41 -4.81
C VAL A 68 16.05 2.90 -5.62
N ILE A 69 15.93 2.82 -6.95
CA ILE A 69 17.04 2.42 -7.84
C ILE A 69 18.28 3.28 -7.57
N ASN A 70 18.11 4.61 -7.54
CA ASN A 70 19.24 5.52 -7.35
C ASN A 70 19.90 5.36 -5.97
N GLU A 71 19.12 4.97 -4.97
CA GLU A 71 19.59 4.75 -3.61
C GLU A 71 20.41 3.45 -3.47
N VAL A 72 19.97 2.35 -4.09
CA VAL A 72 20.59 1.03 -3.90
C VAL A 72 21.52 0.58 -5.01
N LYS A 73 21.54 1.24 -6.19
CA LYS A 73 22.33 0.84 -7.37
C LYS A 73 23.80 0.55 -7.10
N ASP A 74 24.37 1.19 -6.07
CA ASP A 74 25.78 1.09 -5.73
C ASP A 74 26.14 -0.19 -4.96
N PHE A 75 25.14 -0.90 -4.43
CA PHE A 75 25.30 -2.09 -3.60
C PHE A 75 24.83 -3.38 -4.28
N VAL A 76 24.28 -3.25 -5.48
CA VAL A 76 23.78 -4.35 -6.31
C VAL A 76 24.52 -4.33 -7.65
N ARG A 77 24.44 -5.42 -8.41
CA ARG A 77 25.11 -5.50 -9.72
C ARG A 77 24.33 -4.71 -10.78
N ASP A 78 23.03 -4.85 -10.77
CA ASP A 78 22.13 -4.17 -11.70
C ASP A 78 20.73 -4.04 -11.06
N ILE A 79 20.03 -2.95 -11.34
CA ILE A 79 18.64 -2.76 -10.88
C ILE A 79 17.89 -1.84 -11.84
N ALA A 80 16.68 -2.25 -12.23
CA ALA A 80 15.86 -1.54 -13.19
C ALA A 80 14.36 -1.71 -12.87
N ILE A 81 13.54 -0.82 -13.41
CA ILE A 81 12.08 -0.99 -13.38
C ILE A 81 11.72 -2.15 -14.31
N SER A 82 10.88 -3.05 -13.81
CA SER A 82 10.37 -4.19 -14.56
C SER A 82 9.39 -3.75 -15.65
N SER A 83 9.25 -4.57 -16.69
CA SER A 83 8.24 -4.37 -17.75
C SER A 83 6.82 -4.74 -17.31
N LEU A 84 6.65 -5.27 -16.09
CA LEU A 84 5.36 -5.59 -15.52
C LEU A 84 4.57 -4.32 -15.20
N GLU A 85 3.37 -4.23 -15.75
CA GLU A 85 2.41 -3.17 -15.44
C GLU A 85 1.51 -3.59 -14.27
N SER A 86 1.10 -2.61 -13.45
CA SER A 86 0.09 -2.80 -12.42
C SER A 86 -1.28 -2.36 -12.94
N GLU A 87 -2.31 -3.16 -12.66
CA GLU A 87 -3.67 -2.90 -13.14
C GLU A 87 -4.27 -1.59 -12.59
N HIS A 88 -3.87 -1.21 -11.37
CA HIS A 88 -4.41 -0.05 -10.66
C HIS A 88 -3.41 1.09 -10.48
N ASN A 89 -2.21 0.98 -11.05
CA ASN A 89 -1.11 1.92 -10.81
C ASN A 89 -0.88 2.17 -9.30
N ASP A 90 -1.07 1.14 -8.48
CA ASP A 90 -0.95 1.14 -7.02
C ASP A 90 0.37 0.53 -6.53
N LYS A 91 1.18 0.07 -7.48
CA LYS A 91 2.46 -0.58 -7.26
C LYS A 91 3.34 -0.52 -8.50
N VAL A 92 4.63 -0.73 -8.30
CA VAL A 92 5.64 -0.90 -9.35
C VAL A 92 6.47 -2.15 -9.08
N TYR A 93 6.96 -2.78 -10.14
CA TYR A 93 7.86 -3.91 -10.03
C TYR A 93 9.29 -3.50 -10.39
N LEU A 94 10.25 -4.02 -9.65
CA LEU A 94 11.68 -3.77 -9.81
C LEU A 94 12.40 -5.10 -10.06
N ASN A 95 13.27 -5.12 -11.05
CA ASN A 95 14.16 -6.24 -11.31
C ASN A 95 15.54 -5.87 -10.74
N ALA A 96 16.09 -6.73 -9.88
CA ALA A 96 17.39 -6.52 -9.27
C ALA A 96 18.28 -7.76 -9.42
N THR A 97 19.55 -7.54 -9.75
CA THR A 97 20.62 -8.55 -9.69
C THR A 97 21.50 -8.23 -8.50
N THR A 98 21.59 -9.14 -7.53
CA THR A 98 22.48 -8.97 -6.38
C THR A 98 23.96 -9.02 -6.78
N ALA A 99 24.84 -8.62 -5.87
CA ALA A 99 26.28 -8.69 -6.11
C ALA A 99 26.78 -10.12 -6.34
N GLU A 100 26.10 -11.12 -5.76
CA GLU A 100 26.34 -12.55 -5.98
C GLU A 100 25.93 -12.99 -7.39
N GLY A 101 24.93 -12.33 -7.97
CA GLY A 101 24.40 -12.62 -9.30
C GLY A 101 23.05 -13.30 -9.30
N ASP A 102 22.37 -13.33 -8.16
CA ASP A 102 21.00 -13.81 -8.07
C ASP A 102 20.04 -12.73 -8.56
N SER A 103 19.10 -13.14 -9.40
CA SER A 103 18.08 -12.27 -9.99
C SER A 103 16.79 -12.35 -9.17
N TYR A 104 16.18 -11.20 -8.92
CA TYR A 104 14.92 -11.09 -8.21
C TYR A 104 13.98 -10.13 -8.92
N CYS A 105 12.69 -10.44 -8.88
CA CYS A 105 11.62 -9.51 -9.17
C CYS A 105 10.96 -9.12 -7.84
N ILE A 106 10.86 -7.82 -7.60
CA ILE A 106 10.47 -7.21 -6.34
C ILE A 106 9.25 -6.33 -6.61
N GLU A 107 8.23 -6.48 -5.79
CA GLU A 107 7.07 -5.60 -5.76
C GLU A 107 7.32 -4.46 -4.76
N LEU A 108 7.03 -3.24 -5.19
CA LEU A 108 7.02 -2.03 -4.37
C LEU A 108 5.61 -1.44 -4.38
N CYS A 109 5.01 -1.33 -3.20
CA CYS A 109 3.71 -0.71 -2.99
C CYS A 109 3.67 0.01 -1.62
N GLN A 110 2.50 0.49 -1.20
CA GLN A 110 2.35 1.25 0.04
C GLN A 110 2.70 0.43 1.30
N LEU A 111 2.67 -0.91 1.20
CA LEU A 111 3.10 -1.82 2.27
C LEU A 111 4.63 -1.96 2.36
N GLY A 112 5.38 -1.48 1.37
CA GLY A 112 6.82 -1.61 1.27
C GLY A 112 7.25 -2.52 0.13
N PHE A 113 8.26 -3.36 0.41
CA PHE A 113 8.95 -4.17 -0.58
C PHE A 113 8.75 -5.67 -0.32
N ARG A 114 8.54 -6.46 -1.37
CA ARG A 114 8.44 -7.92 -1.28
C ARG A 114 9.01 -8.60 -2.52
N VAL A 115 9.64 -9.76 -2.36
CA VAL A 115 10.05 -10.60 -3.49
C VAL A 115 8.84 -11.34 -4.06
N VAL A 116 8.61 -11.20 -5.36
CA VAL A 116 7.53 -11.91 -6.07
C VAL A 116 8.05 -13.02 -6.97
N SER A 117 9.33 -13.00 -7.35
CA SER A 117 9.96 -14.06 -8.14
C SER A 117 11.48 -14.02 -8.06
N LYS A 118 12.13 -15.14 -8.44
CA LYS A 118 13.58 -15.26 -8.67
C LYS A 118 13.96 -15.11 -10.15
N GLN A 119 13.02 -14.66 -10.98
CA GLN A 119 13.20 -14.40 -12.40
C GLN A 119 12.62 -13.02 -12.71
N PHE A 120 13.26 -12.32 -13.64
CA PHE A 120 12.81 -11.00 -14.08
C PHE A 120 11.44 -11.05 -14.74
N ASP A 121 10.69 -9.97 -14.57
CA ASP A 121 9.40 -9.73 -15.21
C ASP A 121 8.41 -10.89 -15.04
N THR A 122 8.51 -11.61 -13.92
CA THR A 122 7.68 -12.78 -13.62
C THR A 122 7.15 -12.66 -12.21
N ILE A 123 5.92 -13.13 -11.99
CA ILE A 123 5.31 -13.24 -10.66
C ILE A 123 5.08 -14.73 -10.39
N SER A 124 5.74 -15.25 -9.35
CA SER A 124 5.54 -16.63 -8.90
C SER A 124 4.70 -16.61 -7.62
N PRO A 125 3.46 -17.15 -7.63
CA PRO A 125 2.59 -17.10 -6.46
C PRO A 125 3.20 -17.82 -5.25
N GLU A 126 3.88 -18.94 -5.47
CA GLU A 126 4.56 -19.70 -4.40
C GLU A 126 5.61 -18.85 -3.68
N VAL A 127 6.43 -18.11 -4.44
CA VAL A 127 7.47 -17.24 -3.87
C VAL A 127 6.83 -16.03 -3.18
N SER A 128 5.79 -15.46 -3.79
CA SER A 128 5.10 -14.29 -3.26
C SER A 128 4.35 -14.56 -1.96
N GLU A 129 3.86 -15.78 -1.75
CA GLU A 129 3.17 -16.18 -0.52
C GLU A 129 4.14 -16.49 0.63
N GLU A 130 5.32 -17.04 0.32
CA GLU A 130 6.37 -17.31 1.31
C GLU A 130 7.19 -16.06 1.69
N SER A 131 7.18 -15.04 0.84
CA SER A 131 7.98 -13.83 1.04
C SER A 131 7.32 -12.84 2.01
N GLN A 132 8.14 -12.28 2.90
CA GLN A 132 7.72 -11.23 3.83
C GLN A 132 7.80 -9.83 3.21
N TRP A 133 7.09 -8.89 3.83
CA TRP A 133 7.19 -7.46 3.52
C TRP A 133 8.34 -6.83 4.29
N TYR A 134 9.01 -5.89 3.65
CA TYR A 134 10.10 -5.10 4.21
C TYR A 134 9.78 -3.62 4.06
N ASP A 135 10.00 -2.84 5.12
CA ASP A 135 9.68 -1.41 5.11
C ASP A 135 10.65 -0.58 4.24
N THR A 136 11.90 -1.05 4.10
CA THR A 136 12.97 -0.33 3.40
C THR A 136 13.70 -1.24 2.44
N PRO A 137 14.26 -0.70 1.35
CA PRO A 137 15.02 -1.52 0.40
C PRO A 137 16.28 -2.10 1.05
N TYR A 138 16.88 -1.41 2.03
CA TYR A 138 18.02 -1.94 2.80
C TYR A 138 17.67 -3.19 3.59
N ALA A 139 16.52 -3.21 4.27
CA ALA A 139 16.09 -4.38 5.04
C ALA A 139 15.88 -5.59 4.12
N LEU A 140 15.30 -5.35 2.93
CA LEU A 140 15.16 -6.36 1.89
C LEU A 140 16.54 -6.90 1.46
N PHE A 141 17.42 -6.06 0.93
CA PHE A 141 18.71 -6.50 0.38
C PHE A 141 19.64 -7.11 1.43
N ASN A 142 19.57 -6.65 2.68
CA ASN A 142 20.28 -7.25 3.80
C ASN A 142 19.88 -8.73 4.02
N SER A 143 18.62 -9.09 3.77
CA SER A 143 18.15 -10.48 3.86
C SER A 143 18.43 -11.30 2.60
N LEU A 144 18.47 -10.66 1.41
CA LEU A 144 18.65 -11.35 0.13
C LEU A 144 20.12 -11.59 -0.22
N SER A 145 21.02 -10.68 0.16
CA SER A 145 22.41 -10.64 -0.29
C SER A 145 23.36 -10.48 0.89
N PRO A 146 24.11 -11.52 1.29
CA PRO A 146 25.16 -11.38 2.29
C PRO A 146 26.26 -10.38 1.88
N MET A 147 26.51 -10.21 0.57
CA MET A 147 27.50 -9.25 0.06
C MET A 147 27.04 -7.79 0.21
N PHE A 148 25.75 -7.53 0.30
CA PHE A 148 25.21 -6.17 0.45
C PHE A 148 25.83 -5.44 1.65
N ASN A 149 25.88 -6.08 2.82
CA ASN A 149 26.48 -5.50 4.02
C ASN A 149 27.97 -5.19 3.86
N LYS A 150 28.68 -6.05 3.13
CA LYS A 150 30.11 -5.88 2.88
C LYS A 150 30.34 -4.64 2.01
N LEU A 151 29.59 -4.49 0.92
CA LEU A 151 29.65 -3.32 0.04
C LEU A 151 29.22 -2.04 0.76
N PHE A 152 28.17 -2.13 1.57
CA PHE A 152 27.70 -1.02 2.39
C PHE A 152 28.80 -0.51 3.35
N SER A 153 29.42 -1.44 4.09
CA SER A 153 30.50 -1.12 5.03
C SER A 153 31.72 -0.54 4.32
N GLN A 154 32.09 -1.09 3.16
CA GLN A 154 33.19 -0.60 2.34
C GLN A 154 32.93 0.84 1.85
N LYS A 155 31.74 1.10 1.31
CA LYS A 155 31.38 2.42 0.81
C LYS A 155 31.34 3.48 1.92
N LEU A 156 30.90 3.10 3.12
CA LEU A 156 30.96 3.99 4.28
C LEU A 156 32.41 4.31 4.67
N ALA A 157 33.29 3.32 4.71
CA ALA A 157 34.71 3.51 5.01
C ALA A 157 35.40 4.41 3.97
N GLU A 158 35.11 4.22 2.68
CA GLU A 158 35.62 5.06 1.59
C GLU A 158 35.19 6.53 1.75
N LYS A 159 33.90 6.79 2.04
CA LYS A 159 33.40 8.14 2.28
C LYS A 159 34.11 8.80 3.48
N LEU A 160 34.29 8.06 4.58
CA LEU A 160 34.99 8.56 5.77
C LEU A 160 36.46 8.91 5.46
N GLN A 161 37.16 8.07 4.70
CA GLN A 161 38.54 8.34 4.29
C GLN A 161 38.65 9.57 3.37
N ASN A 162 37.70 9.75 2.46
CA ASN A 162 37.70 10.91 1.57
C ASN A 162 37.53 12.23 2.36
N LEU A 163 36.59 12.26 3.32
CA LEU A 163 36.41 13.42 4.19
C LEU A 163 37.65 13.73 5.04
N GLN A 164 38.37 12.71 5.51
CA GLN A 164 39.62 12.90 6.25
C GLN A 164 40.73 13.50 5.39
N ARG A 165 40.81 13.12 4.10
CA ARG A 165 41.78 13.71 3.17
C ARG A 165 41.44 15.16 2.84
N GLU A 166 40.16 15.47 2.60
CA GLU A 166 39.70 16.84 2.33
C GLU A 166 39.97 17.78 3.51
N ASN A 167 39.77 17.31 4.75
CA ASN A 167 40.06 18.10 5.95
C ASN A 167 41.56 18.22 6.28
N GLY A 168 42.41 17.34 5.73
CA GLY A 168 43.86 17.32 5.94
C GLY A 168 44.66 18.21 4.99
N ASP A 169 44.03 18.76 3.94
CA ASP A 169 44.66 19.57 2.88
C ASP A 169 44.55 21.09 3.13
N GLY A 170 44.21 21.50 4.36
CA GLY A 170 44.01 22.90 4.75
C GLY A 170 45.18 23.57 5.47
N THR A 171 46.31 22.89 5.67
CA THR A 171 47.46 23.42 6.44
C THR A 171 48.80 23.05 5.81
N GLU A 172 49.10 23.47 4.58
CA GLU A 172 50.49 23.71 4.18
C GLU A 172 50.60 24.57 2.91
N SER A 173 50.90 25.85 3.10
CA SER A 173 51.69 26.64 2.16
C SER A 173 52.30 27.82 2.92
N ASP A 174 53.63 27.77 3.04
CA ASP A 174 54.55 28.75 3.62
C ASP A 174 54.36 30.19 3.13
#